data_AF-A0A2V8YEG1-F1
#
_entry.id   AF-A0A2V8YEG1-F1
#
_cell.length_a   1.000
_cell.length_b   1.000
_cell.length_c   1.000
_cell.angle_alpha   90.00
_cell.angle_beta   90.00
_cell.angle_gamma   90.00
#
_symmetry.space_group_name_H-M   'P 1'
#
loop_
_entity.id
_entity.type
_entity.pdbx_description
1 polymer ?
#
loop_
_entity_poly.entity_id
_entity_poly.type
_entity_poly.pdbx_seq_one_letter_code
_entity_poly.pdbx_strand_id
1 'polypeptide(L)'
;MKREYDFSKAKRGAVVAVPKGKTRITIRLDDEILAWFRDQVERAGDGNYQSVINEVLRQHVQHAREPLEKIIRRVIREELGRTSYA
;
A
#
# COMPACT_ATOMS: atom_id res chain seq x y z
N MET A 1 23.60 -22.13 24.55
CA MET A 1 23.04 -20.79 24.85
C MET A 1 23.93 -20.16 25.92
N LYS A 2 24.47 -18.94 25.73
CA LYS A 2 25.34 -18.31 26.75
C LYS A 2 24.48 -17.79 27.91
N ARG A 3 25.02 -17.86 29.13
CA ARG A 3 24.32 -17.48 30.37
C ARG A 3 24.12 -15.97 30.50
N GLU A 4 25.04 -15.15 29.99
CA GLU A 4 24.97 -13.69 30.08
C GLU A 4 25.51 -13.04 28.80
N TYR A 5 24.88 -11.94 28.40
CA TYR A 5 25.28 -11.11 27.26
C TYR A 5 25.54 -9.68 27.78
N ASP A 6 26.73 -9.16 27.51
CA ASP A 6 27.10 -7.78 27.84
C ASP A 6 26.54 -6.82 26.78
N PHE A 7 25.61 -5.96 27.21
CA PHE A 7 24.95 -4.95 26.38
C PHE A 7 25.45 -3.52 26.64
N SER A 8 26.58 -3.35 27.34
CA SER A 8 27.15 -2.03 27.67
C SER A 8 27.41 -1.12 26.45
N LYS A 9 27.61 -1.71 25.26
CA LYS A 9 27.79 -0.99 23.98
C LYS A 9 26.61 -1.14 23.01
N ALA A 10 25.48 -1.69 23.45
CA ALA A 10 24.33 -1.91 22.58
C ALA A 10 23.69 -0.56 22.19
N LYS A 11 23.62 -0.29 20.89
CA LYS A 11 22.86 0.86 20.37
C LYS A 11 21.37 0.55 20.40
N ARG A 12 20.60 1.40 21.09
CA ARG A 12 19.13 1.37 21.00
C ARG A 12 18.73 1.82 19.59
N GLY A 13 18.14 0.91 18.82
CA GLY A 13 17.65 1.16 17.48
C GLY A 13 16.72 0.03 17.03
N ALA A 14 15.89 0.28 16.04
CA ALA A 14 15.06 -0.79 15.47
C ALA A 14 15.98 -1.91 14.95
N VAL A 15 15.71 -3.15 15.36
CA VAL A 15 16.46 -4.35 14.94
C VAL A 15 16.42 -4.53 13.42
N VAL A 16 15.43 -3.93 12.75
CA VAL A 16 15.28 -3.92 11.29
C VAL A 16 15.08 -2.47 10.83
N ALA A 17 15.97 -2.01 9.95
CA ALA A 17 15.82 -0.72 9.29
C ALA A 17 14.58 -0.75 8.38
N VAL A 18 13.80 0.33 8.40
CA VAL A 18 12.64 0.45 7.49
C VAL A 18 13.16 0.48 6.05
N PRO A 19 12.58 -0.29 5.11
CA PRO A 19 12.99 -0.26 3.71
C PRO A 19 12.93 1.16 3.14
N LYS A 20 13.88 1.51 2.27
CA LYS A 20 13.95 2.83 1.63
C LYS A 20 12.60 3.20 1.01
N GLY A 21 12.11 4.40 1.30
CA GLY A 21 10.82 4.90 0.78
C GLY A 21 9.58 4.45 1.54
N LYS A 22 9.71 3.70 2.64
CA LYS A 22 8.63 3.43 3.59
C LYS A 22 8.87 4.23 4.87
N THR A 23 7.82 4.82 5.42
CA THR A 23 7.86 5.52 6.72
C THR A 23 7.03 4.74 7.72
N ARG A 24 7.62 4.39 8.87
CA ARG A 24 6.87 3.76 9.97
C ARG A 24 5.99 4.83 10.63
N ILE A 25 4.69 4.63 10.59
CA ILE A 25 3.71 5.49 11.23
C ILE A 25 2.86 4.67 12.21
N THR A 26 2.31 5.33 13.23
CA THR A 26 1.29 4.74 14.09
C THR A 26 -0.05 5.32 13.67
N ILE A 27 -0.93 4.48 13.15
CA ILE A 27 -2.29 4.85 12.73
C ILE A 27 -3.28 3.91 13.41
N ARG A 28 -4.47 4.42 13.72
CA ARG A 28 -5.61 3.60 14.13
C ARG A 28 -6.36 3.20 12.87
N LEU A 29 -6.68 1.92 12.74
CA LEU A 29 -7.53 1.35 11.69
C LEU A 29 -8.60 0.53 12.38
N ASP A 30 -9.79 0.49 11.79
CA ASP A 30 -10.89 -0.31 12.33
C ASP A 30 -10.54 -1.80 12.30
N ASP A 31 -10.97 -2.52 13.33
CA ASP A 31 -10.66 -3.93 13.48
C ASP A 31 -11.24 -4.76 12.33
N GLU A 32 -12.40 -4.37 11.80
CA GLU A 32 -13.02 -5.03 10.64
C GLU A 32 -12.18 -4.92 9.37
N ILE A 33 -11.53 -3.75 9.15
CA ILE A 33 -10.66 -3.53 8.01
C ILE A 33 -9.41 -4.39 8.16
N LEU A 34 -8.82 -4.41 9.35
CA LEU A 34 -7.65 -5.25 9.64
C LEU A 34 -7.97 -6.74 9.48
N ALA A 35 -9.13 -7.19 9.95
CA ALA A 35 -9.57 -8.57 9.82
C ALA A 35 -9.75 -8.96 8.34
N TRP A 36 -10.37 -8.09 7.54
CA TRP A 36 -10.56 -8.32 6.12
C TRP A 36 -9.23 -8.52 5.38
N PHE A 37 -8.26 -7.62 5.55
CA PHE A 37 -6.95 -7.74 4.88
C PHE A 37 -6.12 -8.94 5.37
N ARG A 38 -6.31 -9.39 6.62
CA ARG A 38 -5.66 -10.61 7.13
C ARG A 38 -6.23 -11.85 6.44
N ASP A 39 -7.55 -11.98 6.38
CA ASP A 39 -8.23 -13.10 5.73
C ASP A 39 -7.86 -13.21 4.23
N GLN A 40 -7.75 -12.07 3.53
CA GLN A 40 -7.29 -12.03 2.13
C GLN A 40 -5.89 -12.64 1.94
N VAL A 41 -4.96 -12.31 2.84
CA VAL A 41 -3.57 -12.80 2.78
C VAL A 41 -3.47 -14.26 3.20
N GLU A 42 -4.23 -14.67 4.22
CA GLU A 42 -4.29 -16.06 4.67
C GLU A 42 -4.78 -16.99 3.56
N ARG A 43 -5.81 -16.56 2.80
CA ARG A 43 -6.31 -17.30 1.63
C ARG A 43 -5.31 -17.40 0.49
N ALA A 44 -4.51 -16.35 0.28
CA ALA A 44 -3.50 -16.32 -0.78
C ALA A 44 -2.26 -17.16 -0.45
N GLY A 45 -2.11 -17.61 0.81
CA GLY A 45 -1.03 -18.51 1.25
C GLY A 45 0.34 -17.86 1.38
N ASP A 46 0.51 -16.61 0.94
CA ASP A 46 1.71 -15.81 1.12
C ASP A 46 1.37 -14.31 1.04
N GLY A 47 1.93 -13.51 1.94
CA GLY A 47 1.79 -12.05 1.92
C GLY A 47 1.85 -11.36 3.28
N ASN A 48 1.95 -10.03 3.24
CA ASN A 48 1.87 -9.18 4.43
C ASN A 48 0.65 -8.26 4.25
N TYR A 49 -0.31 -8.32 5.18
CA TYR A 49 -1.52 -7.48 5.15
C TYR A 49 -1.18 -5.99 5.09
N GLN A 50 -0.04 -5.56 5.66
CA GLN A 50 0.44 -4.18 5.55
C GLN A 50 0.80 -3.81 4.11
N SER A 51 1.37 -4.74 3.34
CA SER A 51 1.69 -4.51 1.92
C SER A 51 0.41 -4.33 1.11
N VAL A 52 -0.61 -5.16 1.36
CA VAL A 52 -1.90 -5.08 0.67
C VAL A 52 -2.62 -3.77 1.00
N ILE A 53 -2.67 -3.38 2.28
CA ILE A 53 -3.22 -2.08 2.71
C ILE A 53 -2.50 -0.93 1.99
N ASN A 54 -1.17 -0.95 1.95
CA ASN A 54 -0.40 0.09 1.29
C ASN A 54 -0.69 0.18 -0.21
N GLU A 55 -0.91 -0.96 -0.87
CA GLU A 55 -1.25 -1.01 -2.29
C GLU A 55 -2.63 -0.41 -2.57
N VAL A 56 -3.63 -0.74 -1.74
CA VAL A 56 -4.96 -0.12 -1.84
C VAL A 56 -4.89 1.40 -1.64
N LEU A 57 -4.16 1.87 -0.62
CA LEU A 57 -3.95 3.31 -0.41
C LEU A 57 -3.25 3.98 -1.59
N ARG A 58 -2.26 3.30 -2.19
CA ARG A 58 -1.56 3.79 -3.39
C ARG A 58 -2.53 3.93 -4.57
N GLN A 59 -3.37 2.93 -4.82
CA GLN A 59 -4.37 2.96 -5.89
C GLN A 59 -5.38 4.08 -5.65
N HIS A 60 -5.86 4.25 -4.42
CA HIS A 60 -6.76 5.35 -4.08
C HIS A 60 -6.15 6.72 -4.39
N VAL A 61 -4.88 6.95 -4.02
CA VAL A 61 -4.16 8.19 -4.36
C VAL A 61 -4.00 8.38 -5.87
N GLN A 62 -3.75 7.31 -6.63
CA GLN A 62 -3.66 7.38 -8.09
C GLN A 62 -5.01 7.78 -8.71
N HIS A 63 -6.10 7.13 -8.30
CA HIS A 63 -7.45 7.45 -8.75
C HIS A 63 -7.90 8.86 -8.36
N ALA A 64 -7.49 9.35 -7.18
CA ALA A 64 -7.78 10.72 -6.77
C ALA A 64 -7.03 11.76 -7.63
N ARG A 65 -5.82 11.44 -8.10
CA ARG A 65 -5.00 12.32 -8.95
C ARG A 65 -5.45 12.34 -10.40
N GLU A 66 -5.87 11.19 -10.92
CA GLU A 66 -6.46 11.07 -12.25
C GLU A 66 -7.79 10.33 -12.14
N PRO A 67 -8.91 11.06 -11.92
CA PRO A 67 -10.22 10.44 -11.87
C PRO A 67 -10.42 9.67 -13.16
N LEU A 68 -10.78 8.39 -13.04
CA LEU A 68 -11.06 7.52 -14.19
C LEU A 68 -12.05 8.18 -15.16
N GLU A 69 -12.98 8.96 -14.63
CA GLU A 69 -13.90 9.81 -15.40
C GLU A 69 -13.20 10.76 -16.37
N LYS A 70 -12.09 11.40 -15.98
CA LYS A 70 -11.33 12.31 -16.84
C LYS A 70 -10.64 11.56 -17.98
N ILE A 71 -10.14 10.37 -17.70
CA ILE A 71 -9.55 9.46 -18.71
C ILE A 71 -10.64 9.04 -19.70
N ILE A 72 -11.78 8.55 -19.19
CA ILE A 72 -12.92 8.12 -20.01
C ILE A 72 -13.45 9.26 -20.88
N ARG A 73 -13.63 10.47 -20.32
CA ARG A 73 -14.07 11.65 -21.09
C ARG A 73 -13.09 12.02 -22.20
N ARG A 74 -11.77 11.88 -21.97
CA ARG A 74 -10.76 12.12 -23.00
C ARG A 74 -10.89 11.11 -24.13
N VAL A 75 -10.94 9.81 -23.80
CA VAL A 75 -11.06 8.72 -24.78
C VAL A 75 -12.35 8.85 -25.59
N ILE A 76 -13.49 9.10 -24.94
CA ILE A 76 -14.77 9.31 -25.64
C ILE A 76 -14.71 10.51 -26.60
N ARG A 77 -14.07 11.62 -26.19
CA ARG A 77 -13.93 12.80 -27.06
C ARG A 77 -13.02 12.53 -28.26
N GLU A 78 -11.93 11.79 -28.06
CA GLU A 78 -11.01 11.39 -29.14
C GLU A 78 -11.72 10.48 -30.15
N GLU A 79 -12.51 9.50 -29.69
CA GLU A 79 -13.23 8.58 -30.57
C GLU A 79 -14.40 9.25 -31.30
N LEU A 80 -15.20 10.08 -30.63
CA LEU A 80 -16.26 10.86 -31.29
C LEU A 80 -15.70 11.86 -32.30
N GLY A 81 -14.56 12.49 -31.98
CA GLY A 81 -13.86 13.38 -32.90
C GLY A 81 -13.37 12.66 -34.16
N ARG A 82 -12.89 11.42 -34.04
CA ARG A 82 -12.49 10.60 -35.19
C ARG A 82 -13.68 10.21 -36.07
N THR A 83 -14.82 9.87 -35.47
CA THR A 83 -16.04 9.51 -36.23
C THR A 83 -16.65 10.70 -36.95
N SER A 84 -16.50 11.93 -36.45
CA SER A 84 -17.06 13.14 -37.10
C SER A 84 -16.31 13.62 -38.35
N TYR A 85 -15.15 13.03 -38.68
CA TYR A 85 -14.37 13.36 -39.89
C TYR A 85 -14.27 12.18 -40.89
N ALA A 86 -15.10 11.14 -40.74
CA ALA A 86 -15.20 10.00 -41.65
C ALA A 86 -16.49 10.02 -42.47
#